data_AF-A0A820WA20-F1
#
_entry.id   AF-A0A820WA20-F1
#
_cell.length_a   1.000
_cell.length_b   1.000
_cell.length_c   1.000
_cell.angle_alpha   90.00
_cell.angle_beta   90.00
_cell.angle_gamma   90.00
#
_symmetry.space_group_name_H-M   'P 1'
#
loop_
_entity.id
_entity.type
_entity.pdbx_description
1 polymer ?
#
loop_
_entity_poly.entity_id
_entity_poly.type
_entity_poly.pdbx_seq_one_letter_code
_entity_poly.pdbx_strand_id
1 'polypeptide(L)'
;MRILFSDEKFFDIDGVYNSQNDRVWVIDRADADKNGGIKQKRKFPQKVMVWLGVCSKGVTPLVILGEGTVDHAVYIEKVLPVALKYGNQVFGSDWVFQQDGAKPHSHHLTQQWCRDNFPSFIGKDRWPPNSPDLNPLYYSIWDELVNTINWNKVQ
;
A
#
# COMPACT_ATOMS: atom_id res chain seq x y z
N MET A 1 11.26 16.06 -9.25
CA MET A 1 11.33 14.59 -9.43
C MET A 1 10.02 14.11 -10.06
N ARG A 2 10.07 13.52 -11.27
CA ARG A 2 8.90 13.02 -12.01
C ARG A 2 8.82 11.48 -11.87
N ILE A 3 8.71 11.03 -10.63
CA ILE A 3 8.61 9.60 -10.30
C ILE A 3 7.25 9.37 -9.65
N LEU A 4 6.54 8.35 -10.13
CA LEU A 4 5.34 7.82 -9.48
C LEU A 4 5.76 6.58 -8.69
N PHE A 5 5.85 6.74 -7.36
CA PHE A 5 6.07 5.63 -6.44
C PHE A 5 4.77 4.87 -6.26
N SER A 6 4.86 3.57 -6.04
CA SER A 6 3.70 2.72 -5.86
C SER A 6 3.98 1.60 -4.85
N ASP A 7 2.92 1.11 -4.22
CA ASP A 7 2.98 0.05 -3.22
C ASP A 7 1.59 -0.53 -2.94
N GLU A 8 1.56 -1.74 -2.39
CA GLU A 8 0.39 -2.42 -1.87
C GLU A 8 0.46 -2.61 -0.36
N LYS A 9 -0.64 -2.29 0.35
CA LYS A 9 -0.77 -2.56 1.79
C LYS A 9 -2.05 -3.30 2.09
N PHE A 10 -1.95 -4.30 2.96
CA PHE A 10 -3.10 -4.95 3.58
C PHE A 10 -3.64 -4.11 4.74
N PHE A 11 -4.97 -3.96 4.78
CA PHE A 11 -5.71 -3.40 5.90
C PHE A 11 -6.56 -4.49 6.53
N ASP A 12 -6.38 -4.72 7.83
CA ASP A 12 -7.24 -5.61 8.62
C ASP A 12 -8.51 -4.84 9.00
N ILE A 13 -9.69 -5.41 8.73
CA ILE A 13 -10.99 -4.76 9.02
C ILE A 13 -11.18 -4.53 10.53
N ASP A 14 -10.52 -5.34 11.37
CA ASP A 14 -10.51 -5.19 12.83
C ASP A 14 -9.70 -3.96 13.31
N GLY A 15 -9.08 -3.22 12.39
CA GLY A 15 -8.24 -2.07 12.68
C GLY A 15 -6.81 -2.41 13.05
N VAL A 16 -6.00 -1.36 13.21
CA VAL A 16 -4.59 -1.48 13.59
C VAL A 16 -4.49 -1.31 15.10
N TYR A 17 -3.99 -2.35 15.78
CA TYR A 17 -3.62 -2.29 17.19
C TYR A 17 -2.13 -2.58 17.30
N ASN A 18 -1.40 -1.62 17.86
CA ASN A 18 0.02 -1.72 18.13
C ASN A 18 0.23 -1.75 19.65
N SER A 19 0.48 -2.93 20.21
CA SER A 19 0.70 -3.11 21.66
C SER A 19 1.87 -2.32 22.24
N GLN A 20 2.80 -1.84 21.40
CA GLN A 20 3.91 -1.00 21.86
C GLN A 20 3.50 0.46 22.04
N ASN A 21 2.56 0.95 21.24
CA ASN A 21 2.11 2.34 21.23
C ASN A 21 0.77 2.53 21.96
N ASP A 22 -0.13 1.55 21.88
CA ASP A 22 -1.45 1.56 22.50
C ASP A 22 -1.37 1.07 23.94
N ARG A 23 -0.85 1.95 24.82
CA ARG A 23 -0.68 1.67 26.25
C ARG A 23 -1.77 2.37 27.06
N VAL A 24 -2.26 1.67 28.09
CA VAL A 24 -3.22 2.21 29.05
C VAL A 24 -2.53 2.32 30.41
N TRP A 25 -2.64 3.49 31.05
CA TRP A 25 -2.17 3.69 32.42
C TRP A 25 -3.28 3.34 33.39
N VAL A 26 -3.08 2.31 34.21
CA VAL A 26 -4.09 1.74 35.12
C VAL A 26 -3.44 1.24 36.40
N ILE A 27 -4.20 1.22 37.49
CA ILE A 27 -3.72 0.89 38.84
C ILE A 27 -3.62 -0.63 39.02
N ASP A 28 -4.55 -1.38 38.45
CA ASP A 28 -4.55 -2.84 38.49
C ASP A 28 -5.05 -3.47 37.17
N ARG A 29 -5.04 -4.80 37.12
CA ARG A 29 -5.45 -5.57 35.94
C ARG A 29 -6.96 -5.47 35.66
N ALA A 30 -7.79 -5.36 36.70
CA ALA A 30 -9.24 -5.26 36.52
C ALA A 30 -9.62 -3.92 35.89
N ASP A 31 -8.91 -2.85 36.24
CA ASP A 31 -9.04 -1.55 35.60
C ASP A 31 -8.46 -1.54 34.19
N ALA A 32 -7.39 -2.31 33.93
CA ALA A 32 -6.89 -2.52 32.56
C ALA A 32 -7.99 -3.11 31.67
N ASP A 33 -8.64 -4.17 32.12
CA ASP A 33 -9.62 -4.90 31.32
C ASP A 33 -10.86 -4.03 31.02
N LYS A 34 -11.26 -3.14 31.95
CA LYS A 34 -12.33 -2.15 31.73
C LYS A 34 -11.93 -1.01 30.79
N ASN A 35 -10.66 -0.58 30.83
CA ASN A 35 -10.16 0.55 30.05
C ASN A 35 -9.50 0.13 28.72
N GLY A 36 -9.87 -1.04 28.17
CA GLY A 36 -9.42 -1.46 26.84
C GLY A 36 -8.03 -2.10 26.80
N GLY A 37 -7.51 -2.58 27.94
CA GLY A 37 -6.29 -3.38 28.05
C GLY A 37 -6.41 -4.80 27.47
N ILE A 38 -7.61 -5.24 27.10
CA ILE A 38 -7.86 -6.40 26.26
C ILE A 38 -8.46 -5.92 24.94
N LYS A 39 -7.75 -6.17 23.84
CA LYS A 39 -8.25 -5.98 22.48
C LYS A 39 -8.49 -7.35 21.86
N GLN A 40 -9.75 -7.66 21.59
CA GLN A 40 -10.10 -8.89 20.88
C GLN A 40 -9.76 -8.73 19.39
N LYS A 41 -9.13 -9.74 18.80
CA LYS A 41 -8.91 -9.87 17.36
C LYS A 41 -9.59 -11.14 16.88
N ARG A 42 -10.22 -11.11 15.71
CA ARG A 42 -10.71 -12.35 15.08
C ARG A 42 -9.51 -13.23 14.74
N LYS A 43 -9.67 -14.56 14.85
CA LYS A 43 -8.60 -15.53 14.52
C LYS A 43 -8.19 -15.45 13.04
N PHE A 44 -9.11 -15.04 12.17
CA PHE A 44 -8.92 -14.79 10.75
C PHE A 44 -9.66 -13.51 10.38
N PRO A 45 -9.08 -12.33 10.64
CA PRO A 45 -9.70 -11.09 10.24
C PRO A 45 -9.75 -11.05 8.71
N GLN A 46 -10.87 -10.58 8.16
CA GLN A 46 -10.92 -10.22 6.76
C GLN A 46 -9.89 -9.12 6.51
N LYS A 47 -9.23 -9.18 5.35
CA LYS A 47 -8.19 -8.23 4.95
C LYS A 47 -8.54 -7.69 3.58
N VAL A 48 -8.29 -6.40 3.39
CA VAL A 48 -8.41 -5.74 2.09
C VAL A 48 -7.02 -5.33 1.65
N MET A 49 -6.62 -5.75 0.45
CA MET A 49 -5.39 -5.22 -0.15
C MET A 49 -5.72 -3.95 -0.93
N VAL A 50 -4.94 -2.92 -0.69
CA VAL A 50 -5.08 -1.62 -1.34
C VAL A 50 -3.78 -1.29 -2.05
N TRP A 51 -3.89 -0.85 -3.30
CA TRP A 51 -2.80 -0.22 -4.02
C TRP A 51 -2.99 1.29 -4.09
N LEU A 52 -1.87 2.01 -3.96
CA LEU A 52 -1.82 3.45 -4.11
C LEU A 52 -0.52 3.85 -4.82
N GLY A 53 -0.60 4.87 -5.68
CA GLY A 53 0.56 5.57 -6.21
C GLY A 53 0.67 6.98 -5.63
N VAL A 54 1.90 7.47 -5.45
CA VAL A 54 2.18 8.82 -4.96
C VAL A 54 3.32 9.47 -5.73
N CYS A 55 3.22 10.77 -5.92
CA CYS A 55 4.25 11.59 -6.52
C CYS A 55 4.25 12.99 -5.89
N SER A 56 5.20 13.84 -6.29
CA SER A 56 5.30 15.23 -5.79
C SER A 56 4.07 16.11 -6.06
N LYS A 57 3.14 15.68 -6.92
CA LYS A 57 1.93 16.43 -7.28
C LYS A 57 0.65 15.86 -6.68
N GLY A 58 0.71 14.74 -5.96
CA GLY A 58 -0.44 14.13 -5.31
C GLY A 58 -0.43 12.60 -5.33
N VAL A 59 -1.58 12.04 -4.98
CA VAL A 59 -1.85 10.59 -4.92
C VAL A 59 -2.77 10.15 -6.06
N THR A 60 -2.62 8.91 -6.52
CA THR A 60 -3.51 8.29 -7.50
C THR A 60 -4.88 8.03 -6.90
N PRO A 61 -5.91 7.75 -7.75
CA PRO A 61 -7.06 7.01 -7.29
C PRO A 61 -6.63 5.71 -6.60
N LEU A 62 -7.30 5.38 -5.51
CA LEU A 62 -7.07 4.17 -4.73
C LEU A 62 -7.63 2.95 -5.48
N VAL A 63 -6.86 1.88 -5.57
CA VAL A 63 -7.30 0.62 -6.18
C VAL A 63 -7.49 -0.43 -5.09
N ILE A 64 -8.72 -0.92 -4.94
CA ILE A 64 -9.03 -2.00 -4.03
C ILE A 64 -8.84 -3.32 -4.77
N LEU A 65 -7.92 -4.14 -4.28
CA LEU A 65 -7.63 -5.46 -4.80
C LEU A 65 -8.46 -6.46 -3.98
N GLY A 66 -9.22 -7.30 -4.67
CA GLY A 66 -10.21 -8.20 -4.08
C GLY A 66 -9.59 -9.27 -3.17
N GLU A 67 -10.43 -10.16 -2.64
CA GLU A 67 -9.97 -11.21 -1.73
C GLU A 67 -8.92 -12.11 -2.41
N GLY A 68 -7.74 -12.23 -1.79
CA GLY A 68 -6.67 -13.15 -2.22
C GLY A 68 -5.30 -12.49 -2.33
N THR A 69 -4.37 -13.27 -2.90
CA THR A 69 -3.03 -12.76 -3.27
C THR A 69 -3.11 -12.15 -4.66
N VAL A 70 -2.60 -10.93 -4.81
CA VAL A 70 -2.49 -10.30 -6.12
C VAL A 70 -1.45 -11.03 -6.95
N ASP A 71 -1.86 -11.55 -8.09
CA ASP A 71 -0.97 -12.11 -9.10
C ASP A 71 -0.62 -11.07 -10.16
N HIS A 72 0.23 -11.48 -11.11
CA HIS A 72 0.66 -10.59 -12.19
C HIS A 72 -0.48 -10.19 -13.13
N ALA A 73 -1.49 -11.05 -13.34
CA ALA A 73 -2.59 -10.76 -14.24
C ALA A 73 -3.51 -9.68 -13.64
N VAL A 74 -3.89 -9.84 -12.37
CA VAL A 74 -4.66 -8.84 -11.62
C VAL A 74 -3.91 -7.52 -11.55
N TYR A 75 -2.59 -7.55 -11.33
CA TYR A 75 -1.77 -6.34 -11.28
C TYR A 75 -1.76 -5.60 -12.64
N ILE A 76 -1.53 -6.32 -13.74
CA ILE A 76 -1.56 -5.75 -15.10
C ILE A 76 -2.93 -5.18 -15.45
N GLU A 77 -4.02 -5.87 -15.07
CA GLU A 77 -5.37 -5.48 -15.43
C GLU A 77 -5.89 -4.30 -14.59
N LYS A 78 -5.66 -4.32 -13.27
CA LYS A 78 -6.32 -3.39 -12.33
C LYS A 78 -5.43 -2.24 -11.89
N VAL A 79 -4.12 -2.44 -11.80
CA VAL A 79 -3.20 -1.45 -11.22
C VAL A 79 -2.52 -0.63 -12.30
N LEU A 80 -1.83 -1.29 -13.23
CA LEU A 80 -0.98 -0.60 -14.19
C LEU A 80 -1.72 0.44 -15.08
N PRO A 81 -2.98 0.22 -15.52
CA PRO A 81 -3.71 1.22 -16.30
C PRO A 81 -4.04 2.47 -15.48
N VAL A 82 -4.29 2.32 -14.18
CA VAL A 82 -4.54 3.44 -13.26
C VAL A 82 -3.27 4.27 -13.09
N ALA A 83 -2.13 3.59 -12.86
CA ALA A 83 -0.83 4.24 -12.78
C ALA A 83 -0.47 4.99 -14.07
N LEU A 84 -0.67 4.37 -15.24
CA LEU A 84 -0.38 4.96 -16.54
C LEU A 84 -1.22 6.21 -16.80
N LYS A 85 -2.55 6.09 -16.60
CA LYS A 85 -3.47 7.20 -16.78
C LYS A 85 -3.11 8.38 -15.89
N TYR A 86 -2.84 8.12 -14.61
CA TYR A 86 -2.50 9.17 -13.65
C TYR A 86 -1.15 9.81 -13.95
N GLY A 87 -0.11 9.01 -14.20
CA GLY A 87 1.21 9.51 -14.54
C GLY A 87 1.19 10.41 -15.79
N ASN A 88 0.47 9.97 -16.83
CA ASN A 88 0.31 10.77 -18.06
C ASN A 88 -0.48 12.07 -17.81
N GLN A 89 -1.52 12.02 -16.98
CA GLN A 89 -2.28 13.22 -16.62
C GLN A 89 -1.43 14.24 -15.85
N VAL A 90 -0.53 13.77 -14.98
CA VAL A 90 0.21 14.61 -14.03
C VAL A 90 1.55 15.11 -14.60
N PHE A 91 2.22 14.29 -15.41
CA PHE A 91 3.57 14.53 -15.92
C PHE A 91 3.67 14.54 -17.45
N GLY A 92 2.59 14.24 -18.19
CA GLY A 92 2.65 14.09 -19.64
C GLY A 92 3.45 12.84 -20.02
N SER A 93 4.37 12.96 -20.97
CA SER A 93 5.14 11.84 -21.52
C SER A 93 6.54 11.66 -20.91
N ASP A 94 6.86 12.35 -19.81
CA ASP A 94 8.20 12.28 -19.20
C ASP A 94 8.11 12.03 -17.69
N TRP A 95 8.10 10.75 -17.32
CA TRP A 95 8.07 10.29 -15.94
C TRP A 95 8.53 8.84 -15.83
N VAL A 96 8.86 8.45 -14.59
CA VAL A 96 9.32 7.09 -14.26
C VAL A 96 8.33 6.44 -13.30
N PHE A 97 7.88 5.23 -13.63
CA PHE A 97 7.13 4.40 -12.69
C PHE A 97 8.08 3.62 -11.76
N GLN A 98 7.84 3.68 -10.46
CA GLN A 98 8.57 2.92 -9.45
C GLN A 98 7.61 1.92 -8.77
N GLN A 99 8.09 0.68 -8.66
CA GLN A 99 7.47 -0.44 -7.95
C GLN A 99 8.58 -1.25 -7.26
N ASP A 100 8.23 -2.02 -6.25
CA ASP A 100 9.18 -2.87 -5.54
C ASP A 100 9.49 -4.18 -6.31
N GLY A 101 10.27 -5.06 -5.68
CA GLY A 101 10.68 -6.36 -6.25
C GLY A 101 9.67 -7.50 -6.09
N ALA A 102 8.39 -7.25 -5.77
CA ALA A 102 7.43 -8.31 -5.54
C ALA A 102 7.27 -9.28 -6.72
N LYS A 103 6.80 -10.51 -6.45
CA LYS A 103 6.62 -11.55 -7.48
C LYS A 103 5.73 -11.10 -8.67
N PRO A 104 4.58 -10.44 -8.46
CA PRO A 104 3.76 -9.93 -9.56
C PRO A 104 4.51 -8.89 -10.40
N HIS A 105 5.30 -8.03 -9.77
CA HIS A 105 6.04 -6.94 -10.41
C HIS A 105 7.19 -7.48 -11.26
N SER A 106 7.92 -8.48 -10.73
CA SER A 106 9.05 -9.12 -11.40
C SER A 106 8.68 -10.13 -12.48
N HIS A 107 7.38 -10.47 -12.62
CA HIS A 107 6.90 -11.37 -13.65
C HIS A 107 7.20 -10.81 -15.07
N HIS A 108 7.56 -11.69 -16.01
CA HIS A 108 8.01 -11.28 -17.33
C HIS A 108 6.94 -10.49 -18.11
N LEU A 109 5.67 -10.90 -18.01
CA LEU A 109 4.54 -10.19 -18.64
C LEU A 109 4.33 -8.80 -18.04
N THR A 110 4.47 -8.64 -16.72
CA THR A 110 4.37 -7.35 -16.05
C THR A 110 5.49 -6.42 -16.50
N GLN A 111 6.72 -6.91 -16.49
CA GLN A 111 7.89 -6.15 -16.94
C GLN A 111 7.78 -5.76 -18.42
N GLN A 112 7.24 -6.64 -19.26
CA GLN A 112 6.99 -6.35 -20.67
C GLN A 112 5.91 -5.28 -20.84
N TRP A 113 4.77 -5.43 -20.16
CA TRP A 113 3.71 -4.41 -20.18
C TRP A 113 4.26 -3.04 -19.76
N CYS A 114 5.07 -2.99 -18.69
CA CYS A 114 5.68 -1.75 -18.22
C CYS A 114 6.60 -1.12 -19.28
N ARG A 115 7.44 -1.94 -19.95
CA ARG A 115 8.32 -1.49 -21.05
C ARG A 115 7.53 -0.92 -22.22
N ASP A 116 6.41 -1.56 -22.56
CA ASP A 116 5.65 -1.25 -23.77
C ASP A 116 4.74 -0.02 -23.59
N ASN A 117 4.34 0.30 -22.34
CA ASN A 117 3.32 1.31 -22.07
C ASN A 117 3.80 2.54 -21.27
N PHE A 118 4.75 2.38 -20.35
CA PHE A 118 5.25 3.53 -19.57
C PHE A 118 6.36 4.28 -20.32
N PRO A 119 6.46 5.62 -20.18
CA PRO A 119 7.59 6.36 -20.74
C PRO A 119 8.94 5.89 -20.19
N SER A 120 8.96 5.54 -18.90
CA SER A 120 10.08 4.91 -18.22
C SER A 120 9.59 4.20 -16.97
N PHE A 121 10.30 3.15 -16.55
CA PHE A 121 10.03 2.48 -15.28
C PHE A 121 11.31 1.88 -14.69
N ILE A 122 11.32 1.68 -13.38
CA ILE A 122 12.39 0.98 -12.68
C ILE A 122 12.15 -0.52 -12.84
N GLY A 123 12.98 -1.16 -13.66
CA GLY A 123 12.95 -2.61 -13.87
C GLY A 123 13.29 -3.39 -12.60
N LYS A 124 12.87 -4.66 -12.55
CA LYS A 124 13.01 -5.54 -11.37
C LYS A 124 14.42 -5.61 -10.77
N ASP A 125 15.47 -5.44 -11.58
CA ASP A 125 16.87 -5.60 -11.16
C ASP A 125 17.50 -4.25 -10.71
N ARG A 126 16.73 -3.15 -10.74
CA ARG A 126 17.24 -1.80 -10.45
C ARG A 126 16.74 -1.23 -9.12
N TRP A 127 15.65 -1.77 -8.57
CA TRP A 127 15.19 -1.38 -7.23
C TRP A 127 15.88 -2.24 -6.17
N PRO A 128 16.54 -1.66 -5.16
CA PRO A 128 17.21 -2.44 -4.13
C PRO A 128 16.19 -3.22 -3.28
N PRO A 129 16.47 -4.49 -2.96
CA PRO A 129 15.60 -5.28 -2.09
C PRO A 129 15.58 -4.69 -0.68
N ASN A 130 14.47 -4.89 0.05
CA ASN A 130 14.31 -4.47 1.45
C ASN A 130 14.65 -2.99 1.72
N SER A 131 14.28 -2.10 0.80
CA SER A 131 14.52 -0.65 0.92
C SER A 131 13.21 0.14 1.07
N PRO A 132 12.42 -0.10 2.14
CA PRO A 132 11.17 0.64 2.38
C PRO A 132 11.41 2.13 2.67
N ASP A 133 12.59 2.48 3.17
CA ASP A 133 13.05 3.85 3.42
C ASP A 133 13.14 4.70 2.14
N LEU A 134 13.27 4.07 0.98
CA LEU A 134 13.32 4.76 -0.31
C LEU A 134 11.94 5.01 -0.94
N ASN A 135 10.85 4.52 -0.32
CA ASN A 135 9.50 4.65 -0.86
C ASN A 135 8.58 5.47 0.08
N PRO A 136 8.08 6.65 -0.35
CA PRO A 136 7.21 7.51 0.47
C PRO A 136 5.93 6.87 0.95
N LEU A 137 5.43 5.83 0.27
CA LEU A 137 4.26 5.10 0.74
C LEU A 137 4.55 4.40 2.07
N TYR A 138 5.70 3.74 2.19
CA TYR A 138 6.11 3.01 3.39
C TYR A 138 6.40 3.91 4.57
N TYR A 139 7.24 4.94 4.41
CA TYR A 139 7.71 5.72 5.55
C TYR A 139 6.76 6.86 5.98
N SER A 140 5.65 7.09 5.26
CA SER A 140 4.76 8.21 5.57
C SER A 140 3.29 7.96 5.22
N ILE A 141 2.95 7.78 3.93
CA ILE A 141 1.55 7.87 3.48
C ILE A 141 0.68 6.78 4.10
N TRP A 142 1.19 5.57 4.22
CA TRP A 142 0.41 4.48 4.79
C TRP A 142 0.11 4.66 6.27
N ASP A 143 1.00 5.28 7.03
CA ASP A 143 0.77 5.54 8.46
C ASP A 143 -0.28 6.64 8.62
N GLU A 144 -0.22 7.69 7.81
CA GLU A 144 -1.25 8.74 7.77
C GLU A 144 -2.63 8.17 7.44
N LEU A 145 -2.70 7.28 6.43
CA LEU A 145 -3.96 6.65 6.03
C LEU A 145 -4.54 5.80 7.17
N VAL A 146 -3.72 4.98 7.85
CA VAL A 146 -4.15 4.16 9.00
C VAL A 146 -4.71 5.03 10.13
N ASN A 147 -4.06 6.16 10.43
CA ASN A 147 -4.45 7.07 11.51
C ASN A 147 -5.72 7.87 11.18
N THR A 148 -6.02 8.07 9.89
CA THR A 148 -7.19 8.84 9.44
C THR A 148 -8.44 7.98 9.24
N ILE A 149 -8.28 6.67 9.01
CA ILE A 149 -9.42 5.76 8.82
C ILE A 149 -10.30 5.74 10.08
N ASN A 150 -11.59 6.01 9.89
CA ASN A 150 -12.58 5.79 10.92
C ASN A 150 -12.97 4.31 10.98
N TRP A 151 -12.22 3.55 11.78
CA TRP A 151 -12.39 2.11 11.95
C TRP A 151 -13.79 1.69 12.43
N ASN A 152 -14.53 2.58 13.11
CA ASN A 152 -15.90 2.29 13.54
C ASN A 152 -16.92 2.20 12.39
N LYS A 153 -16.58 2.73 11.20
CA LYS A 153 -17.43 2.65 9.99
C LYS A 153 -17.05 1.50 9.06
N VAL A 154 -15.94 0.82 9.34
CA VAL A 154 -15.38 -0.25 8.51
C VAL A 154 -15.81 -1.64 9.04
N GLN A 155 -16.28 -1.70 10.29
CA GLN A 155 -16.77 -2.92 10.96
C GLN A 155 -18.14 -3.38 10.48
#